data_AF-A0A257XFQ8-F1
#
_entry.id   AF-A0A257XFQ8-F1
#
_cell.length_a   1.000
_cell.length_b   1.000
_cell.length_c   1.000
_cell.angle_alpha   90.00
_cell.angle_beta   90.00
_cell.angle_gamma   90.00
#
_symmetry.space_group_name_H-M   'P 1'
#
loop_
_entity.id
_entity.type
_entity.pdbx_description
1 polymer ?
#
loop_
_entity_poly.entity_id
_entity_poly.type
_entity_poly.pdbx_seq_one_letter_code
_entity_poly.pdbx_strand_id
1 'polypeptide(L)'
;MKILARLFLLIALALGAIAPPAIAGDNEPLFINLTTDDQHRANMGISFGKNQLERGHPLTIFLNDKGVLIGAKANAAKYADHQKPLTW
;
A
#
# COMPACT_ATOMS: atom_id res chain seq x y z
N MET A 1 -29.93 -20.19 -25.89
CA MET A 1 -28.91 -19.86 -24.86
C MET A 1 -27.51 -19.65 -25.44
N LYS A 2 -26.96 -20.55 -26.27
CA LYS A 2 -25.59 -20.42 -26.82
C LYS A 2 -25.35 -19.16 -27.66
N ILE A 3 -26.33 -18.74 -28.46
CA ILE A 3 -26.25 -17.51 -29.28
C ILE A 3 -26.20 -16.28 -28.39
N LEU A 4 -27.05 -16.22 -27.37
CA LEU A 4 -27.08 -15.13 -26.40
C LEU A 4 -25.76 -15.02 -25.63
N ALA A 5 -25.18 -16.15 -25.21
CA ALA A 5 -23.87 -16.18 -24.56
C ALA A 5 -22.74 -15.66 -25.47
N ARG A 6 -22.76 -16.02 -26.77
CA ARG A 6 -21.79 -15.49 -27.75
C ARG A 6 -21.96 -14.00 -27.97
N LEU A 7 -23.19 -13.50 -27.97
CA LEU A 7 -23.49 -12.07 -28.06
C LEU A 7 -22.93 -11.31 -26.86
N PHE A 8 -23.14 -11.81 -25.63
CA PHE A 8 -22.55 -11.21 -24.44
C PHE A 8 -21.02 -11.26 -24.45
N LEU A 9 -20.42 -12.34 -24.94
CA LEU A 9 -18.96 -12.44 -25.07
C LEU A 9 -18.42 -11.42 -26.08
N LEU A 10 -19.07 -11.26 -27.23
CA LEU A 10 -18.69 -10.26 -28.24
C LEU A 10 -18.79 -8.84 -27.69
N ILE A 11 -19.85 -8.54 -26.93
CA ILE A 11 -20.02 -7.24 -26.27
C ILE A 11 -18.91 -7.02 -25.23
N ALA A 12 -18.59 -8.01 -24.40
CA ALA A 12 -17.53 -7.90 -23.40
C ALA A 12 -16.15 -7.65 -24.05
N LEU A 13 -15.84 -8.34 -25.15
CA LEU A 13 -14.60 -8.14 -25.89
C LEU A 13 -14.53 -6.77 -26.56
N ALA A 14 -15.63 -6.31 -27.16
CA ALA A 14 -15.70 -4.97 -27.76
C ALA A 14 -15.54 -3.87 -26.70
N LEU A 15 -16.20 -4.02 -25.53
CA LEU A 15 -16.06 -3.09 -24.40
C LEU A 15 -14.65 -3.10 -23.80
N GLY A 16 -14.02 -4.27 -23.70
CA GLY A 16 -12.63 -4.38 -23.22
C GLY A 16 -11.62 -3.73 -24.16
N ALA A 17 -11.88 -3.73 -25.48
CA ALA A 17 -11.00 -3.12 -26.47
C ALA A 17 -11.07 -1.58 -26.50
N ILE A 18 -12.19 -0.99 -26.06
CA ILE A 18 -12.38 0.47 -26.01
C ILE A 18 -12.22 1.06 -24.60
N ALA A 19 -12.03 0.23 -23.58
CA ALA A 19 -11.81 0.70 -22.23
C ALA A 19 -10.48 1.47 -22.15
N PRO A 20 -10.45 2.68 -21.55
CA PRO A 20 -9.20 3.39 -21.35
C PRO A 20 -8.26 2.57 -20.46
N PRO A 21 -6.95 2.56 -20.73
CA PRO A 21 -5.99 1.87 -19.89
C PRO A 21 -6.03 2.46 -18.48
N ALA A 22 -5.95 1.59 -17.46
CA ALA A 22 -5.67 2.01 -16.10
C ALA A 22 -4.20 2.44 -16.03
N ILE A 23 -3.95 3.72 -16.27
CA ILE A 23 -2.62 4.31 -16.18
C ILE A 23 -2.41 4.75 -14.73
N ALA A 24 -1.36 4.22 -14.11
CA ALA A 24 -0.93 4.70 -12.81
C ALA A 24 -0.44 6.15 -12.95
N GLY A 25 -0.94 7.06 -12.11
CA GLY A 25 -0.43 8.42 -12.05
C GLY A 25 1.02 8.48 -11.54
N ASP A 26 1.77 9.53 -11.93
CA ASP A 26 3.21 9.66 -11.62
C ASP A 26 3.54 9.57 -10.12
N ASN A 27 2.60 10.00 -9.26
CA ASN A 27 2.76 10.04 -7.80
C ASN A 27 1.58 9.37 -7.09
N GLU A 28 1.18 8.18 -7.53
CA GLU A 28 0.10 7.46 -6.86
C GLU A 28 0.41 7.22 -5.37
N PRO A 29 -0.61 7.34 -4.50
CA PRO A 29 -0.43 7.19 -3.06
C PRO A 29 -0.12 5.74 -2.68
N LEU A 30 0.81 5.58 -1.72
CA LEU A 30 1.15 4.30 -1.12
C LEU A 30 0.47 4.14 0.24
N PHE A 31 -0.24 3.02 0.39
CA PHE A 31 -0.81 2.59 1.67
C PHE A 31 -0.07 1.35 2.18
N ILE A 32 0.46 1.43 3.39
CA ILE A 32 1.12 0.30 4.08
C ILE A 32 0.28 -0.07 5.30
N ASN A 33 -0.23 -1.30 5.30
CA ASN A 33 -0.84 -1.90 6.48
C ASN A 33 0.22 -2.63 7.32
N LEU A 34 0.64 -2.05 8.44
CA LEU A 34 1.69 -2.60 9.29
C LEU A 34 1.07 -3.29 10.53
N THR A 35 1.02 -4.61 10.48
CA THR A 35 0.36 -5.45 11.51
C THR A 35 1.34 -6.08 12.51
N THR A 36 2.64 -6.02 12.25
CA THR A 36 3.68 -6.77 12.98
C THR A 36 4.60 -5.84 13.76
N ASP A 37 5.07 -6.30 14.92
CA ASP A 37 6.14 -5.65 15.69
C ASP A 37 7.51 -6.35 15.55
N ASP A 38 7.58 -7.40 14.72
CA ASP A 38 8.86 -8.00 14.32
C ASP A 38 9.80 -6.94 13.74
N GLN A 39 11.00 -6.86 14.31
CA GLN A 39 11.92 -5.75 14.06
C GLN A 39 12.33 -5.66 12.59
N HIS A 40 12.65 -6.79 11.95
CA HIS A 40 13.13 -6.80 10.57
C HIS A 40 12.00 -6.45 9.60
N ARG A 41 10.83 -7.09 9.74
CA ARG A 41 9.68 -6.86 8.85
C ARG A 41 9.11 -5.45 8.98
N ALA A 42 9.03 -4.94 10.22
CA ALA A 42 8.60 -3.57 10.46
C ALA A 42 9.57 -2.56 9.83
N ASN A 43 10.88 -2.78 9.98
CA ASN A 43 11.86 -1.89 9.39
C ASN A 43 11.81 -1.88 7.86
N MET A 44 11.59 -3.05 7.24
CA MET A 44 11.41 -3.15 5.78
C MET A 44 10.21 -2.34 5.30
N GLY A 45 9.04 -2.49 5.94
CA GLY A 45 7.84 -1.75 5.57
C GLY A 45 8.00 -0.23 5.72
N ILE A 46 8.55 0.21 6.85
CA ILE A 46 8.74 1.64 7.14
C ILE A 46 9.79 2.26 6.21
N SER A 47 10.93 1.58 6.01
CA SER A 47 12.00 2.08 5.14
C SER A 47 11.58 2.14 3.67
N PHE A 48 10.84 1.13 3.19
CA PHE A 48 10.25 1.17 1.86
C PHE A 48 9.28 2.34 1.71
N GLY A 49 8.36 2.52 2.67
CA GLY A 49 7.42 3.63 2.66
C GLY A 49 8.12 4.98 2.60
N LYS A 50 9.13 5.18 3.46
CA LYS A 50 9.94 6.41 3.48
C LYS A 50 10.58 6.71 2.12
N ASN A 51 11.21 5.71 1.50
CA ASN A 51 11.84 5.89 0.18
C ASN A 51 10.81 6.30 -0.89
N GLN A 52 9.58 5.80 -0.83
CA GLN A 52 8.52 6.18 -1.76
C GLN A 52 8.00 7.59 -1.47
N LEU A 53 7.89 7.98 -0.20
CA LEU A 53 7.57 9.35 0.19
C LEU A 53 8.62 10.34 -0.34
N GLU A 54 9.90 10.02 -0.19
CA GLU A 54 11.01 10.84 -0.73
C GLU A 54 11.01 10.95 -2.26
N ARG A 55 10.38 10.00 -2.96
CA ARG A 55 10.21 10.01 -4.42
C ARG A 55 8.95 10.76 -4.88
N GLY A 56 8.15 11.30 -3.96
CA GLY A 56 6.97 12.10 -4.27
C GLY A 56 5.63 11.37 -4.12
N HIS A 57 5.63 10.09 -3.73
CA HIS A 57 4.39 9.34 -3.50
C HIS A 57 3.80 9.69 -2.13
N PRO A 58 2.55 10.18 -2.04
CA PRO A 58 1.88 10.35 -0.75
C PRO A 58 1.83 9.03 0.01
N LEU A 59 2.26 9.02 1.28
CA LEU A 59 2.37 7.80 2.08
C LEU A 59 1.37 7.80 3.23
N THR A 60 0.69 6.68 3.44
CA THR A 60 -0.05 6.38 4.68
C THR A 60 0.44 5.05 5.24
N ILE A 61 0.92 5.06 6.49
CA ILE A 61 1.21 3.83 7.25
C ILE A 61 0.13 3.66 8.30
N PHE A 62 -0.70 2.64 8.15
CA PHE A 62 -1.70 2.27 9.13
C PHE A 62 -1.14 1.21 10.08
N LEU A 63 -1.05 1.57 11.36
CA LEU A 63 -0.60 0.66 12.41
C LEU A 63 -1.82 -0.05 13.01
N ASN A 64 -1.81 -1.39 13.01
CA ASN A 64 -2.83 -2.19 13.71
C ASN A 64 -2.21 -3.47 14.30
N ASP A 65 -3.03 -4.25 15.01
CA ASP A 65 -2.60 -5.44 15.77
C ASP A 65 -1.34 -5.17 16.60
N LYS A 66 -0.22 -5.84 16.35
CA LYS A 66 1.04 -5.61 17.08
C LYS A 66 1.79 -4.38 16.60
N GLY A 67 1.56 -3.95 15.36
CA GLY A 67 2.18 -2.75 14.79
C GLY A 67 1.88 -1.46 15.56
N VAL A 68 0.76 -1.40 16.30
CA VAL A 68 0.44 -0.25 17.17
C VAL A 68 1.49 -0.01 18.25
N LEU A 69 2.20 -1.07 18.68
CA LEU A 69 3.24 -0.98 19.71
C LEU A 69 4.44 -0.16 19.26
N ILE A 70 4.72 -0.16 17.95
CA ILE A 70 5.80 0.63 17.34
C ILE A 70 5.49 2.12 17.45
N GLY A 71 4.24 2.53 17.20
CA GLY A 71 3.82 3.94 17.27
C GLY A 71 3.58 4.46 18.69
N ALA A 72 3.54 3.59 19.69
CA ALA A 72 3.26 3.98 21.07
C ALA A 72 4.48 4.64 21.74
N LYS A 73 4.33 5.89 22.19
CA LYS A 73 5.39 6.62 22.93
C LYS A 73 5.87 5.88 24.18
N ALA A 74 4.97 5.14 24.84
CA ALA A 74 5.30 4.33 26.02
C ALA A 74 6.36 3.25 25.74
N ASN A 75 6.50 2.82 24.47
CA ASN A 75 7.45 1.79 24.06
C ASN A 75 8.69 2.35 23.35
N ALA A 76 8.94 3.66 23.44
CA ALA A 76 10.05 4.31 22.76
C ALA A 76 11.42 3.67 23.04
N ALA A 77 11.63 3.14 24.25
CA ALA A 77 12.87 2.42 24.59
C ALA A 77 13.07 1.14 23.77
N LYS A 78 12.00 0.44 23.38
CA LYS A 78 12.04 -0.83 22.64
C LYS A 78 12.02 -0.64 21.13
N TYR A 79 11.28 0.36 20.62
CA TYR A 79 11.07 0.57 19.19
C TYR A 79 11.70 1.88 18.66
N ALA A 80 12.71 2.43 19.36
CA ALA A 80 13.36 3.68 19.00
C ALA A 80 13.78 3.75 17.53
N ASP A 81 14.36 2.66 17.01
CA ASP A 81 14.86 2.62 15.63
C ASP A 81 13.75 2.60 14.58
N HIS A 82 12.55 2.08 14.92
CA HIS A 82 11.37 2.18 14.06
C HIS A 82 10.67 3.54 14.16
N GLN A 83 10.79 4.24 15.29
CA GLN A 83 10.16 5.55 15.50
C GLN A 83 10.92 6.70 14.83
N LYS A 84 12.27 6.65 14.83
CA LYS A 84 13.11 7.65 14.13
C LYS A 84 12.64 7.94 12.70
N PRO A 85 12.39 6.94 11.83
CA PRO A 85 11.93 7.19 10.47
C PRO A 85 10.46 7.62 10.38
N LEU A 86 9.64 7.52 11.44
CA LEU A 86 8.23 7.96 11.45
C LEU A 86 8.05 9.42 11.90
N THR A 87 9.10 10.06 12.41
CA THR A 87 9.14 11.48 12.74
C THR A 87 9.89 12.23 11.65
N TRP A 88 9.24 12.45 10.51
CA TRP A 88 9.69 13.35 9.44
C TRP A 88 9.16 14.76 9.66
#